data_AF-A0AAD2ZAY9-F1
#
_entry.id   AF-A0AAD2ZAY9-F1
#
_cell.length_a   1.000
_cell.length_b   1.000
_cell.length_c   1.000
_cell.angle_alpha   90.00
_cell.angle_beta   90.00
_cell.angle_gamma   90.00
#
_symmetry.space_group_name_H-M   'P 1'
#
loop_
_entity.id
_entity.type
_entity.pdbx_description
1 polymer ?
#
loop_
_entity_poly.entity_id
_entity_poly.type
_entity_poly.pdbx_seq_one_letter_code
_entity_poly.pdbx_strand_id
1 'polypeptide(L)'
;MSDDFLTREQTENYGRYVAEPNEVQLARYFHLDERDLAFINQRRGKHNRLGIALQLTTARFLGTFLPDPLQIPSFIRFYIAAQLNISRPEILSRYAERENTRWEHQGLIKLY
;
A
#
# COMPACT_ATOMS: atom_id res chain seq x y z
N MET A 1 -12.38 -23.85 -12.69
CA MET A 1 -11.45 -23.21 -13.63
C MET A 1 -10.41 -22.53 -12.77
N SER A 2 -9.15 -22.89 -12.96
CA SER A 2 -8.01 -22.48 -12.11
C SER A 2 -7.73 -21.00 -12.29
N ASP A 3 -8.06 -20.20 -11.28
CA ASP A 3 -7.59 -18.81 -11.15
C ASP A 3 -6.07 -18.81 -11.17
N ASP A 4 -5.52 -18.23 -12.24
CA ASP A 4 -4.10 -18.27 -12.56
C ASP A 4 -3.31 -17.55 -11.47
N PHE A 5 -2.52 -18.32 -10.76
CA PHE A 5 -1.85 -17.96 -9.52
C PHE A 5 -0.61 -17.13 -9.86
N LEU A 6 -0.70 -15.81 -9.72
CA LEU A 6 0.38 -14.83 -9.89
C LEU A 6 0.94 -14.75 -11.33
N THR A 7 0.82 -13.58 -11.94
CA THR A 7 1.54 -13.30 -13.21
C THR A 7 3.05 -13.48 -13.01
N ARG A 8 3.80 -13.88 -14.05
CA ARG A 8 5.28 -14.08 -13.96
C ARG A 8 6.01 -12.91 -13.28
N GLU A 9 5.51 -11.70 -13.51
CA GLU A 9 6.03 -10.45 -12.93
C GLU A 9 5.78 -10.34 -11.41
N GLN A 10 4.69 -10.92 -10.89
CA GLN A 10 4.42 -11.05 -9.45
C GLN A 10 5.25 -12.17 -8.80
N THR A 11 5.61 -13.22 -9.56
CA THR A 11 6.45 -14.31 -9.05
C THR A 11 7.89 -13.82 -8.78
N GLU A 12 8.42 -12.95 -9.64
CA GLU A 12 9.76 -12.37 -9.47
C GLU A 12 9.84 -11.35 -8.31
N ASN A 13 8.72 -10.71 -7.96
CA ASN A 13 8.64 -9.67 -6.95
C ASN A 13 7.96 -10.12 -5.64
N TYR A 14 7.71 -11.41 -5.44
CA TYR A 14 6.92 -11.85 -4.29
C TYR A 14 7.56 -11.43 -2.95
N GLY A 15 6.81 -10.66 -2.16
CA GLY A 15 7.19 -10.23 -0.82
C GLY A 15 8.28 -9.14 -0.73
N ARG A 16 8.81 -8.62 -1.85
CA ARG A 16 9.81 -7.54 -1.88
C ARG A 16 9.70 -6.67 -3.13
N TYR A 17 9.99 -5.39 -2.98
CA TYR A 17 10.22 -4.51 -4.13
C TYR A 17 11.62 -4.79 -4.70
N VAL A 18 11.72 -5.65 -5.73
CA VAL A 18 13.01 -5.99 -6.38
C VAL A 18 13.40 -4.93 -7.42
N ALA A 19 12.41 -4.26 -8.01
CA ALA A 19 12.57 -3.11 -8.90
C ALA A 19 11.46 -2.07 -8.65
N GLU A 20 11.65 -0.85 -9.14
CA GLU A 20 10.60 0.17 -9.12
C GLU A 20 9.47 -0.22 -10.08
N PRO A 21 8.20 -0.31 -9.63
CA PRO A 21 7.08 -0.49 -10.53
C PRO A 21 7.05 0.52 -11.68
N ASN A 22 6.84 0.02 -12.90
CA ASN A 22 6.68 0.86 -14.08
C ASN A 22 5.33 1.59 -14.08
N GLU A 23 5.11 2.53 -15.02
CA GLU A 23 3.87 3.33 -15.08
C GLU A 23 2.60 2.49 -15.20
N VAL A 24 2.64 1.37 -15.94
CA VAL A 24 1.49 0.47 -16.10
C VAL A 24 1.17 -0.21 -14.76
N GLN A 25 2.19 -0.64 -14.02
CA GLN A 25 2.03 -1.21 -12.68
C GLN A 25 1.55 -0.17 -11.67
N LEU A 26 2.03 1.06 -11.74
CA LEU A 26 1.56 2.17 -10.91
C LEU A 26 0.08 2.48 -11.14
N ALA A 27 -0.33 2.59 -12.40
CA ALA A 27 -1.73 2.82 -12.76
C ALA A 27 -2.63 1.64 -12.34
N ARG A 28 -2.14 0.40 -12.43
CA ARG A 28 -2.93 -0.80 -12.11
C ARG A 28 -3.05 -1.08 -10.61
N TYR A 29 -1.94 -1.00 -9.86
CA TYR A 29 -1.88 -1.50 -8.49
C TYR A 29 -1.83 -0.39 -7.43
N PHE A 30 -1.33 0.78 -7.81
CA PHE A 30 -1.09 1.90 -6.89
C PHE A 30 -2.06 3.06 -7.07
N HIS A 31 -2.92 3.03 -8.09
CA HIS A 31 -4.00 3.99 -8.23
C HIS A 31 -5.08 3.73 -7.18
N LEU A 32 -5.52 4.80 -6.50
CA LEU A 32 -6.59 4.78 -5.51
C LEU A 32 -7.87 5.30 -6.17
N ASP A 33 -8.84 4.42 -6.36
CA ASP A 33 -10.15 4.79 -6.87
C ASP A 33 -11.04 5.42 -5.78
N GLU A 34 -12.28 5.79 -6.13
CA GLU A 34 -13.21 6.41 -5.19
C GLU A 34 -13.55 5.50 -3.99
N ARG A 35 -13.63 4.18 -4.21
CA ARG A 35 -13.92 3.20 -3.14
C ARG A 35 -12.74 3.12 -2.18
N ASP A 36 -11.52 3.13 -2.70
CA ASP A 36 -10.29 3.14 -1.92
C ASP A 36 -10.21 4.40 -1.08
N LEU A 37 -10.45 5.57 -1.69
CA LEU A 37 -10.46 6.84 -0.99
C LEU A 37 -11.52 6.88 0.10
N ALA A 38 -12.72 6.34 -0.14
CA ALA A 38 -13.76 6.23 0.87
C ALA A 38 -13.34 5.34 2.04
N PHE A 39 -12.74 4.18 1.78
CA PHE A 39 -12.21 3.27 2.79
C PHE A 39 -11.07 3.90 3.61
N ILE A 40 -10.10 4.52 2.94
CA ILE A 40 -8.94 5.17 3.55
C ILE A 40 -9.38 6.35 4.42
N ASN A 41 -10.33 7.16 3.96
CA ASN A 41 -10.75 8.38 4.67
C ASN A 41 -11.48 8.11 5.99
N GLN A 42 -11.95 6.88 6.23
CA GLN A 42 -12.47 6.45 7.53
C GLN A 42 -11.39 6.46 8.62
N ARG A 43 -10.09 6.39 8.26
CA ARG A 43 -9.00 6.42 9.22
C ARG A 43 -8.72 7.85 9.71
N ARG A 44 -8.52 7.99 11.02
CA ARG A 44 -8.18 9.27 11.65
C ARG A 44 -6.70 9.60 11.48
N GLY A 45 -6.40 10.79 11.00
CA GLY A 45 -5.03 11.33 10.87
C GLY A 45 -4.31 10.92 9.57
N LYS A 46 -3.48 11.84 9.05
CA LYS A 46 -2.75 11.67 7.79
C LYS A 46 -1.82 10.45 7.77
N HIS A 47 -1.15 10.14 8.91
CA HIS A 47 -0.27 8.98 9.03
C HIS A 47 -1.01 7.65 8.87
N ASN A 48 -2.20 7.51 9.47
CA ASN A 48 -2.99 6.28 9.35
C ASN A 48 -3.58 6.13 7.94
N ARG A 49 -4.02 7.24 7.32
CA ARG A 49 -4.50 7.24 5.93
C ARG A 49 -3.41 6.83 4.95
N LEU A 50 -2.23 7.43 5.07
CA LEU A 50 -1.07 7.07 4.26
C LEU A 50 -0.65 5.61 4.52
N GLY A 51 -0.59 5.20 5.78
CA GLY A 51 -0.21 3.85 6.18
C GLY A 51 -1.13 2.76 5.63
N ILE A 52 -2.44 2.91 5.76
CA ILE A 52 -3.39 1.93 5.24
C ILE A 52 -3.40 1.91 3.71
N ALA A 53 -3.28 3.07 3.06
CA ALA A 53 -3.23 3.15 1.59
C ALA A 53 -1.99 2.43 1.04
N LEU A 54 -0.85 2.60 1.70
CA LEU A 54 0.38 1.90 1.34
C LEU A 54 0.30 0.40 1.58
N GLN A 55 -0.34 -0.05 2.68
CA GLN A 55 -0.57 -1.48 2.89
C GLN A 55 -1.49 -2.08 1.82
N LEU A 56 -2.59 -1.40 1.49
CA LEU A 56 -3.56 -1.84 0.49
C LEU A 56 -2.90 -2.02 -0.87
N THR A 57 -2.21 -0.98 -1.35
CA THR A 57 -1.56 -0.97 -2.66
C THR A 57 -0.36 -1.94 -2.71
N THR A 58 0.40 -2.06 -1.62
CA THR A 58 1.48 -3.07 -1.50
C THR A 58 0.91 -4.49 -1.54
N ALA A 59 -0.19 -4.77 -0.84
CA ALA A 59 -0.81 -6.09 -0.86
C ALA A 59 -1.35 -6.46 -2.25
N ARG A 60 -1.90 -5.48 -2.99
CA ARG A 60 -2.30 -5.67 -4.41
C ARG A 60 -1.11 -6.02 -5.31
N PHE A 61 0.02 -5.33 -5.11
CA PHE A 61 1.19 -5.50 -5.95
C PHE A 61 1.99 -6.78 -5.62
N LEU A 62 2.35 -6.97 -4.34
CA LEU A 62 3.20 -8.07 -3.88
C LEU A 62 2.43 -9.34 -3.50
N GLY A 63 1.10 -9.28 -3.41
CA GLY A 63 0.26 -10.36 -2.89
C GLY A 63 0.36 -10.58 -1.37
N THR A 64 1.10 -9.73 -0.66
CA THR A 64 1.30 -9.83 0.80
C THR A 64 1.58 -8.47 1.42
N PHE A 65 1.47 -8.38 2.74
CA PHE A 65 1.84 -7.18 3.49
C PHE A 65 3.33 -7.19 3.79
N LEU A 66 3.97 -6.02 3.71
CA LEU A 66 5.33 -5.88 4.19
C LEU A 66 5.36 -5.86 5.73
N PRO A 67 6.34 -6.54 6.37
CA PRO A 67 6.52 -6.49 7.82
C PRO A 67 6.82 -5.08 8.32
N ASP A 68 7.64 -4.35 7.57
CA ASP A 68 8.05 -2.97 7.86
C ASP A 68 7.57 -2.03 6.73
N PRO A 69 6.60 -1.13 7.00
CA PRO A 69 6.13 -0.14 6.04
C PRO A 69 7.23 0.82 5.55
N LEU A 70 8.33 0.98 6.29
CA LEU A 70 9.46 1.82 5.90
C LEU A 70 10.33 1.18 4.80
N GLN A 71 10.12 -0.09 4.47
CA GLN A 71 10.77 -0.76 3.33
C GLN A 71 10.11 -0.41 1.99
N ILE A 72 8.95 0.24 1.98
CA ILE A 72 8.29 0.67 0.75
C ILE A 72 9.18 1.74 0.07
N PRO A 73 9.53 1.62 -1.22
CA PRO A 73 10.30 2.63 -1.93
C PRO A 73 9.74 4.05 -1.79
N SER A 74 10.62 5.05 -1.67
CA SER A 74 10.22 6.45 -1.46
C SER A 74 9.27 6.95 -2.55
N PHE A 75 9.55 6.63 -3.82
CA PHE A 75 8.72 7.07 -4.93
C PHE A 75 7.26 6.59 -4.81
N ILE A 76 7.02 5.36 -4.34
CA ILE A 76 5.67 4.84 -4.07
C ILE A 76 5.01 5.64 -2.94
N ARG A 77 5.75 5.96 -1.87
CA ARG A 77 5.23 6.80 -0.78
C ARG A 77 4.79 8.17 -1.31
N PHE A 78 5.58 8.80 -2.18
CA PHE A 78 5.23 10.06 -2.81
C PHE A 78 4.02 9.94 -3.74
N TYR A 79 3.98 8.89 -4.57
CA TYR A 79 2.87 8.64 -5.50
C TYR A 79 1.54 8.46 -4.76
N ILE A 80 1.51 7.67 -3.69
CA ILE A 80 0.32 7.50 -2.85
C ILE A 80 -0.02 8.76 -2.06
N ALA A 81 0.98 9.44 -1.49
CA ALA A 81 0.76 10.66 -0.72
C ALA A 81 0.16 11.79 -1.58
N ALA A 82 0.56 11.90 -2.85
CA ALA A 82 -0.01 12.85 -3.80
C ALA A 82 -1.52 12.63 -4.01
N GLN A 83 -1.94 11.37 -4.22
CA GLN A 83 -3.36 11.01 -4.36
C GLN A 83 -4.18 11.33 -3.10
N LEU A 84 -3.56 11.31 -1.93
CA LEU A 84 -4.19 11.64 -0.64
C LEU A 84 -4.07 13.11 -0.23
N ASN A 85 -3.48 13.98 -1.07
CA ASN A 85 -3.18 15.38 -0.75
C ASN A 85 -2.31 15.52 0.53
N ILE A 86 -1.31 14.65 0.69
CA ILE A 86 -0.35 14.65 1.80
C ILE A 86 1.01 15.11 1.27
N SER A 87 1.44 16.31 1.63
CA SER A 87 2.70 16.89 1.15
C SER A 87 3.96 16.31 1.80
N ARG A 88 3.83 15.59 2.93
CA ARG A 88 4.97 15.08 3.73
C ARG A 88 4.83 13.58 3.99
N PRO A 89 5.30 12.72 3.08
CA PRO A 89 5.20 11.27 3.23
C PRO A 89 6.02 10.73 4.41
N GLU A 90 6.97 11.50 4.94
CA GLU A 90 7.76 11.14 6.13
C GLU A 90 6.89 10.94 7.37
N ILE A 91 5.65 11.46 7.37
CA ILE A 91 4.66 11.20 8.42
C ILE A 91 4.33 9.70 8.58
N LEU A 92 4.69 8.86 7.61
CA LEU A 92 4.62 7.41 7.68
C LEU A 92 5.39 6.83 8.88
N SER A 93 6.46 7.48 9.35
CA SER A 93 7.20 7.01 10.54
C SER A 93 6.29 6.88 11.77
N ARG A 94 5.36 7.82 11.98
CA ARG A 94 4.36 7.76 13.06
C ARG A 94 3.40 6.59 12.94
N TYR A 95 3.15 6.12 11.73
CA TYR A 95 2.34 4.92 11.50
C TYR A 95 3.16 3.65 11.83
N ALA A 96 4.44 3.63 11.50
CA ALA A 96 5.34 2.50 11.77
C ALA A 96 5.56 2.26 13.29
N GLU A 97 5.45 3.30 14.12
CA GLU A 97 5.59 3.22 15.59
C GLU A 97 4.54 2.33 16.28
N ARG A 98 3.35 2.12 15.68
CA ARG A 98 2.23 1.41 16.33
C ARG A 98 1.87 0.12 15.61
N GLU A 99 2.52 -0.96 16.03
CA GLU A 99 2.29 -2.31 15.50
C GLU A 99 0.82 -2.77 15.58
N ASN A 100 0.10 -2.49 16.67
CA ASN A 100 -1.33 -2.86 16.78
C ASN A 100 -2.19 -2.22 15.69
N THR A 101 -1.99 -0.94 15.40
CA THR A 101 -2.71 -0.24 14.33
C THR A 101 -2.39 -0.85 12.97
N ARG A 102 -1.15 -1.31 12.78
CA ARG A 102 -0.70 -1.98 11.56
C ARG A 102 -1.46 -3.29 11.34
N TRP A 103 -1.61 -4.12 12.36
CA TRP A 103 -2.36 -5.38 12.27
C TRP A 103 -3.86 -5.18 12.09
N GLU A 104 -4.44 -4.20 12.79
CA GLU A 104 -5.85 -3.82 12.61
C GLU A 104 -6.12 -3.46 11.14
N HIS A 105 -5.26 -2.61 10.56
CA HIS A 105 -5.37 -2.21 9.15
C HIS A 105 -5.24 -3.39 8.19
N GLN A 106 -4.33 -4.34 8.43
CA GLN A 106 -4.24 -5.57 7.63
C GLN A 106 -5.53 -6.40 7.72
N GLY A 107 -6.14 -6.47 8.91
CA GLY A 107 -7.44 -7.12 9.10
C GLY A 107 -8.55 -6.43 8.29
N LEU A 108 -8.61 -5.10 8.35
CA LEU A 108 -9.57 -4.32 7.56
C LEU A 108 -9.38 -4.51 6.06
N ILE A 109 -8.14 -4.54 5.57
CA ILE A 109 -7.83 -4.74 4.14
C ILE A 109 -8.23 -6.14 3.67
N LYS A 110 -8.09 -7.18 4.51
CA LYS A 110 -8.53 -8.54 4.16
C LYS A 110 -10.06 -8.68 4.02
N LEU A 111 -10.81 -7.73 4.58
CA LEU A 111 -12.27 -7.68 4.54
C LEU A 111 -12.82 -6.66 3.52
N TYR A 112 -11.92 -5.93 2.85
CA TYR A 112 -12.23 -4.86 1.90
C TYR A 112 -12.52 -5.41 0.50
#